data_AF-A0A8H5YYL5-F1
#
_entry.id   AF-A0A8H5YYL5-F1
#
_cell.length_a   1.000
_cell.length_b   1.000
_cell.length_c   1.000
_cell.angle_alpha   90.00
_cell.angle_beta   90.00
_cell.angle_gamma   90.00
#
_symmetry.space_group_name_H-M   'P 1'
#
loop_
_entity.id
_entity.type
_entity.pdbx_description
1 polymer ?
#
loop_
_entity_poly.entity_id
_entity_poly.type
_entity_poly.pdbx_seq_one_letter_code
_entity_poly.pdbx_strand_id
1 'polypeptide(L)'
;MKFAQVLIALMANTVIATNPKANEYTDSACSKFNYGHHSQDLTDVTMDDTTNSVYLNGGNGFWTGTQYEWSGYSEKSNGQCSGQKLGSLPSRGDCVDLNFHFRQRIKCVRLYTGGPYPAALPEQQAGISKVA
;
A
#
# COMPACT_ATOMS: atom_id res chain seq x y z
N MET A 1 -18.85 -12.23 -53.48
CA MET A 1 -17.58 -12.49 -52.77
C MET A 1 -17.52 -11.53 -51.60
N LYS A 2 -17.50 -12.03 -50.36
CA LYS A 2 -17.57 -11.23 -49.12
C LYS A 2 -16.14 -11.01 -48.61
N PHE A 3 -15.65 -9.78 -48.58
CA PHE A 3 -14.40 -9.43 -47.92
C PHE A 3 -14.71 -9.08 -46.46
N ALA A 4 -14.39 -10.00 -45.54
CA ALA A 4 -14.40 -9.71 -44.12
C ALA A 4 -13.08 -9.02 -43.75
N GLN A 5 -13.12 -7.73 -43.41
CA GLN A 5 -11.98 -7.06 -42.80
C GLN A 5 -11.97 -7.39 -41.31
N VAL A 6 -10.94 -8.12 -40.87
CA VAL A 6 -10.67 -8.39 -39.46
C VAL A 6 -9.83 -7.23 -38.92
N LEU A 7 -10.44 -6.35 -38.14
CA LEU A 7 -9.75 -5.33 -37.34
C LEU A 7 -9.27 -5.97 -36.03
N ILE A 8 -7.97 -6.28 -35.94
CA ILE A 8 -7.34 -6.68 -34.69
C ILE A 8 -7.05 -5.40 -33.90
N ALA A 9 -7.91 -5.08 -32.92
CA ALA A 9 -7.61 -4.06 -31.93
C ALA A 9 -6.58 -4.62 -30.94
N LEU A 10 -5.31 -4.21 -31.07
CA LEU A 10 -4.32 -4.42 -30.02
C LEU A 10 -4.68 -3.53 -28.83
N MET A 11 -5.31 -4.12 -27.82
CA MET A 11 -5.45 -3.51 -26.50
C MET A 11 -4.07 -3.48 -25.86
N ALA A 12 -3.31 -2.40 -26.08
CA ALA A 12 -2.09 -2.13 -25.34
C ALA A 12 -2.45 -1.92 -23.87
N ASN A 13 -2.18 -2.90 -23.01
CA ASN A 13 -2.30 -2.77 -21.57
C ASN A 13 -1.19 -1.83 -21.08
N THR A 14 -1.42 -0.53 -21.16
CA THR A 14 -0.50 0.46 -20.59
C THR A 14 -0.56 0.36 -19.07
N VAL A 15 0.51 -0.15 -18.44
CA VAL A 15 0.68 -0.04 -16.99
C VAL A 15 0.91 1.44 -16.67
N ILE A 16 -0.10 2.12 -16.14
CA ILE A 16 0.03 3.50 -15.68
C ILE A 16 0.85 3.46 -14.38
N ALA A 17 2.00 4.15 -14.39
CA ALA A 17 2.78 4.40 -13.21
C ALA A 17 1.96 5.25 -12.22
N THR A 18 1.85 4.80 -11.00
CA THR A 18 1.19 5.50 -9.91
C THR A 18 2.24 5.82 -8.87
N ASN A 19 2.35 7.10 -8.52
CA ASN A 19 3.21 7.53 -7.42
C ASN A 19 2.64 6.98 -6.11
N PRO A 20 3.49 6.63 -5.14
CA PRO A 20 3.05 6.37 -3.78
C PRO A 20 2.25 7.53 -3.21
N LYS A 21 1.27 7.20 -2.36
CA LYS A 21 0.36 8.14 -1.73
C LYS A 21 0.03 7.72 -0.30
N ALA A 22 -0.12 8.71 0.55
CA ALA A 22 -0.72 8.59 1.87
C ALA A 22 -1.62 9.82 2.07
N ASN A 23 -2.93 9.67 1.88
CA ASN A 23 -3.87 10.77 2.05
C ASN A 23 -4.50 10.68 3.44
N GLU A 24 -4.48 11.77 4.17
CA GLU A 24 -4.98 11.89 5.54
C GLU A 24 -6.44 12.36 5.56
N TYR A 25 -7.21 11.81 6.49
CA TYR A 25 -8.62 12.12 6.67
C TYR A 25 -8.96 12.28 8.16
N THR A 26 -9.85 13.22 8.46
CA THR A 26 -10.25 13.55 9.84
C THR A 26 -11.29 12.58 10.42
N ASP A 27 -11.91 11.74 9.61
CA ASP A 27 -12.76 10.63 10.05
C ASP A 27 -12.00 9.29 9.99
N SER A 28 -12.62 8.21 10.47
CA SER A 28 -12.03 6.86 10.46
C SER A 28 -12.22 6.10 9.14
N ALA A 29 -13.04 6.62 8.21
CA ALA A 29 -13.46 5.91 7.00
C ALA A 29 -12.98 6.59 5.70
N CYS A 30 -11.93 7.41 5.78
CA CYS A 30 -11.36 8.14 4.65
C CYS A 30 -12.39 8.93 3.81
N SER A 31 -13.38 9.53 4.45
CA SER A 31 -14.44 10.29 3.77
C SER A 31 -14.28 11.80 3.91
N LYS A 32 -13.61 12.28 4.95
CA LYS A 32 -13.38 13.71 5.24
C LYS A 32 -11.91 14.07 5.05
N PHE A 33 -11.54 14.35 3.80
CA PHE A 33 -10.17 14.67 3.40
C PHE A 33 -9.57 15.80 4.26
N ASN A 34 -8.31 15.61 4.66
CA ASN A 34 -7.53 16.59 5.39
C ASN A 34 -6.35 17.08 4.54
N TYR A 35 -5.41 16.17 4.25
CA TYR A 35 -4.17 16.50 3.57
C TYR A 35 -3.70 15.34 2.69
N GLY A 36 -3.03 15.63 1.57
CA GLY A 36 -2.59 14.61 0.62
C GLY A 36 -1.08 14.60 0.46
N HIS A 37 -0.45 13.43 0.67
CA HIS A 37 0.96 13.22 0.40
C HIS A 37 1.12 12.35 -0.84
N HIS A 38 1.84 12.85 -1.85
CA HIS A 38 2.16 12.08 -3.06
C HIS A 38 3.49 12.54 -3.66
N SER A 39 4.41 11.60 -3.88
CA SER A 39 5.70 11.85 -4.55
C SER A 39 6.30 10.53 -5.02
N GLN A 40 7.16 10.57 -6.04
CA GLN A 40 7.95 9.39 -6.43
C GLN A 40 8.94 8.96 -5.34
N ASP A 41 9.43 9.93 -4.56
CA ASP A 41 10.39 9.71 -3.47
C ASP A 41 9.70 9.71 -2.09
N LEU A 42 8.38 9.50 -2.05
CA LEU A 42 7.62 9.49 -0.81
C LEU A 42 8.09 8.31 0.06
N THR A 43 8.70 8.63 1.21
CA THR A 43 9.27 7.63 2.12
C THR A 43 8.55 7.66 3.46
N ASP A 44 8.70 8.75 4.21
CA ASP A 44 8.03 8.93 5.51
C ASP A 44 6.91 9.93 5.42
N VAL A 45 5.79 9.61 6.06
CA VAL A 45 4.65 10.51 6.20
C VAL A 45 4.23 10.53 7.65
N THR A 46 4.48 11.65 8.31
CA THR A 46 4.01 11.89 9.67
C THR A 46 2.55 12.31 9.63
N MET A 47 1.69 11.58 10.34
CA MET A 47 0.25 11.89 10.39
C MET A 47 0.04 13.11 11.27
N ASP A 48 -0.85 14.02 10.87
CA ASP A 48 -1.34 15.09 11.74
C ASP A 48 -2.10 14.51 12.95
N ASP A 49 -2.07 15.22 14.08
CA ASP A 49 -2.69 14.74 15.31
C ASP A 49 -4.23 14.72 15.21
N THR A 50 -4.82 15.47 14.28
CA THR A 50 -6.27 15.50 13.99
C THR A 50 -6.72 14.46 12.97
N THR A 51 -5.78 13.78 12.30
CA THR A 51 -6.08 12.73 11.32
C THR A 51 -6.52 11.45 12.04
N ASN A 52 -7.56 10.78 11.57
CA ASN A 52 -8.07 9.53 12.14
C ASN A 52 -7.94 8.33 11.20
N SER A 53 -7.80 8.58 9.89
CA SER A 53 -7.50 7.53 8.92
C SER A 53 -6.58 8.02 7.81
N VAL A 54 -5.93 7.06 7.14
CA VAL A 54 -5.06 7.31 6.00
C VAL A 54 -5.41 6.36 4.86
N TYR A 55 -5.55 6.90 3.65
CA TYR A 55 -5.69 6.11 2.42
C TYR A 55 -4.31 5.90 1.81
N LEU A 56 -3.89 4.64 1.68
CA LEU A 56 -2.54 4.28 1.27
C LEU A 56 -2.50 3.69 -0.13
N ASN A 57 -1.52 4.10 -0.91
CA ASN A 57 -1.16 3.44 -2.16
C ASN A 57 0.38 3.42 -2.24
N GLY A 58 0.98 2.24 -2.33
CA GLY A 58 2.43 2.08 -2.45
C GLY A 58 2.95 2.43 -3.85
N GLY A 59 2.07 2.64 -4.82
CA GLY A 59 2.44 2.87 -6.20
C GLY A 59 2.97 1.62 -6.90
N ASN A 60 3.39 1.79 -8.15
CA ASN A 60 4.06 0.76 -8.95
C ASN A 60 5.25 1.41 -9.67
N GLY A 61 6.47 0.95 -9.37
CA GLY A 61 7.67 1.42 -10.05
C GLY A 61 7.61 1.10 -11.54
N PHE A 62 7.44 2.11 -12.38
CA PHE A 62 7.32 1.98 -13.85
C PHE A 62 8.48 1.21 -14.49
N TRP A 63 9.66 1.28 -13.87
CA TRP A 63 10.90 0.71 -14.40
C TRP A 63 11.33 -0.60 -13.73
N THR A 64 10.81 -0.92 -12.55
CA THR A 64 11.37 -2.00 -11.71
C THR A 64 10.38 -3.11 -11.40
N GLY A 65 9.08 -2.89 -11.58
CA GLY A 65 8.03 -3.84 -11.14
C GLY A 65 8.03 -4.08 -9.62
N THR A 66 8.82 -3.31 -8.87
CA THR A 66 8.95 -3.45 -7.42
C THR A 66 7.66 -3.01 -6.75
N GLN A 67 7.14 -3.88 -5.88
CA GLN A 67 6.02 -3.52 -5.01
C GLN A 67 6.58 -2.87 -3.75
N TYR A 68 5.95 -1.77 -3.35
CA TYR A 68 6.28 -1.09 -2.12
C TYR A 68 5.27 -1.47 -1.03
N GLU A 69 5.75 -1.55 0.20
CA GLU A 69 4.92 -1.86 1.36
C GLU A 69 4.93 -0.68 2.32
N TRP A 70 3.76 -0.33 2.83
CA TRP A 70 3.62 0.65 3.91
C TRP A 70 3.79 -0.03 5.25
N SER A 71 4.41 0.66 6.21
CA SER A 71 4.53 0.21 7.59
C SER A 71 4.11 1.32 8.55
N GLY A 72 3.36 0.97 9.59
CA GLY A 72 2.94 1.89 10.63
C GLY A 72 3.95 2.00 11.77
N TYR A 73 4.09 3.21 12.33
CA TYR A 73 4.98 3.52 13.44
C TYR A 73 4.24 4.26 14.55
N SER A 74 4.61 3.97 15.81
CA SER A 74 3.97 4.54 17.00
C SER A 74 4.33 6.00 17.25
N GLU A 75 5.46 6.48 16.72
CA GLU A 75 5.96 7.84 16.93
C GLU A 75 6.42 8.50 15.63
N LYS A 76 6.57 9.83 15.72
CA LYS A 76 7.14 10.70 14.68
C LYS A 76 8.15 11.64 15.32
N SER A 77 9.25 11.92 14.65
CA SER A 77 10.23 12.92 15.10
C SER A 77 10.87 13.59 13.89
N ASN A 78 10.90 14.93 13.88
CA ASN A 78 11.54 15.72 12.82
C ASN A 78 11.11 15.34 11.39
N GLY A 79 9.82 15.06 11.16
CA GLY A 79 9.30 14.67 9.85
C GLY A 79 9.59 13.22 9.45
N GLN A 80 10.08 12.38 10.38
CA GLN A 80 10.41 10.98 10.13
C GLN A 80 9.65 10.03 11.06
N CYS A 81 9.47 8.80 10.60
CA CYS A 81 8.89 7.74 11.43
C CYS A 81 9.90 7.25 12.47
N SER A 82 9.46 7.19 13.72
CA SER A 82 10.28 6.80 14.87
C SER A 82 9.49 5.90 15.83
N GLY A 83 10.13 5.48 16.93
CA GLY A 83 9.50 4.60 17.91
C GLY A 83 9.34 3.17 17.41
N GLN A 84 8.28 2.49 17.87
CA GLN A 84 8.02 1.10 17.56
C GLN A 84 7.43 0.95 16.15
N LYS A 85 7.99 0.05 15.34
CA LYS A 85 7.32 -0.44 14.12
C LYS A 85 6.14 -1.31 14.54
N LEU A 86 4.93 -0.88 14.22
CA LEU A 86 3.69 -1.55 14.61
C LEU A 86 3.37 -2.74 13.70
N GLY A 87 3.69 -2.62 12.41
CA GLY A 87 3.50 -3.68 11.44
C GLY A 87 3.33 -3.15 10.01
N SER A 88 3.09 -4.09 9.11
CA SER A 88 2.75 -3.86 7.72
C SER A 88 1.33 -3.31 7.56
N LEU A 89 1.13 -2.45 6.58
CA LEU A 89 -0.14 -1.85 6.21
C LEU A 89 -0.47 -2.20 4.74
N PRO A 90 -1.75 -2.09 4.34
CA PRO A 90 -2.12 -2.28 2.94
C PRO A 90 -1.31 -1.40 1.98
N SER A 91 -0.84 -2.00 0.90
CA SER A 91 -0.06 -1.31 -0.14
C SER A 91 -0.90 -0.86 -1.34
N ARG A 92 -2.19 -1.22 -1.41
CA ARG A 92 -3.02 -1.01 -2.60
C ARG A 92 -4.41 -0.48 -2.26
N GLY A 93 -4.49 0.82 -2.05
CA GLY A 93 -5.73 1.57 -2.19
C GLY A 93 -6.77 1.27 -1.11
N ASP A 94 -6.31 1.11 0.13
CA ASP A 94 -7.18 0.87 1.28
C ASP A 94 -7.11 2.02 2.28
N CYS A 95 -8.22 2.22 2.98
CA CYS A 95 -8.32 3.10 4.13
C CYS A 95 -7.86 2.38 5.39
N VAL A 96 -6.97 3.01 6.16
CA VAL A 96 -6.45 2.50 7.42
C VAL A 96 -6.89 3.42 8.54
N ASP A 97 -7.65 2.89 9.50
CA ASP A 97 -7.95 3.58 10.75
C ASP A 97 -6.68 3.66 11.62
N LEU A 98 -6.16 4.87 11.83
CA LEU A 98 -4.90 5.07 12.55
C LEU A 98 -5.02 4.74 14.05
N ASN A 99 -6.22 4.76 14.62
CA ASN A 99 -6.46 4.53 16.04
C ASN A 99 -6.68 3.05 16.37
N PHE A 100 -7.25 2.29 15.44
CA PHE A 100 -7.74 0.93 15.72
C PHE A 100 -7.13 -0.18 14.86
N HIS A 101 -6.35 0.13 13.84
CA HIS A 101 -5.71 -0.92 13.02
C HIS A 101 -4.72 -1.78 13.83
N PHE A 102 -4.04 -1.17 14.79
CA PHE A 102 -3.19 -1.85 15.77
C PHE A 102 -3.62 -1.52 17.20
N ARG A 103 -3.00 -2.18 18.20
CA ARG A 103 -3.23 -1.88 19.63
C ARG A 103 -2.74 -0.49 20.05
N GLN A 104 -1.93 0.16 19.23
CA GLN A 104 -1.41 1.50 19.44
C GLN A 104 -1.72 2.34 18.20
N ARG A 105 -1.91 3.65 18.41
CA ARG A 105 -2.16 4.59 17.32
C ARG A 105 -0.94 4.70 16.41
N ILE A 106 -1.17 4.63 15.11
CA ILE A 106 -0.18 4.94 14.08
C ILE A 106 -0.01 6.45 14.01
N LYS A 107 1.21 6.96 14.24
CA LYS A 107 1.54 8.39 14.11
C LYS A 107 2.37 8.71 12.87
N CYS A 108 2.94 7.70 12.23
CA CYS A 108 3.72 7.84 11.01
C CYS A 108 3.61 6.57 10.15
N VAL A 109 3.62 6.73 8.83
CA VAL A 109 3.72 5.62 7.89
C VAL A 109 4.99 5.74 7.06
N ARG A 110 5.70 4.63 6.88
CA ARG A 110 6.90 4.56 6.06
C ARG A 110 6.71 3.61 4.89
N LEU A 111 7.06 4.07 3.70
CA LEU A 111 7.13 3.27 2.50
C LEU A 111 8.51 2.61 2.41
N TYR A 112 8.52 1.30 2.26
CA TYR A 112 9.72 0.54 1.94
C TYR A 112 9.62 -0.01 0.54
N THR A 113 10.74 -0.05 -0.19
CA THR A 113 10.89 -0.98 -1.32
C THR A 113 10.71 -2.37 -0.74
N GLY A 114 9.67 -3.08 -1.13
CA GLY A 114 9.63 -4.52 -0.91
C GLY A 114 10.83 -5.09 -1.65
N GLY A 115 11.83 -5.61 -0.91
CA GLY A 115 12.58 -6.74 -1.44
C GLY A 115 11.56 -7.80 -1.91
N PRO A 116 11.90 -8.68 -2.86
CA PRO A 116 10.92 -9.58 -3.47
C PRO A 116 10.13 -10.24 -2.34
N TYR A 117 8.84 -9.91 -2.23
CA TYR A 117 7.95 -10.78 -1.49
C TYR A 117 8.17 -12.15 -2.13
N PRO A 118 8.51 -13.20 -1.35
CA PRO A 118 8.43 -14.53 -1.91
C PRO A 118 7.01 -14.65 -2.45
N ALA A 119 6.89 -14.90 -3.76
CA ALA A 119 5.64 -15.34 -4.36
C ALA A 119 5.03 -16.34 -3.40
N ALA A 120 3.77 -16.10 -3.00
CA ALA A 120 2.94 -16.93 -2.13
C ALA A 120 3.64 -18.21 -1.65
N LEU A 121 3.99 -18.28 -0.36
CA LEU A 121 4.29 -19.60 0.23
C LEU A 121 3.07 -20.49 -0.09
N PRO A 122 3.26 -21.62 -0.80
CA PRO A 122 2.16 -22.47 -1.15
C PRO A 122 1.51 -22.96 0.14
N GLU A 123 0.23 -22.64 0.23
CA GLU A 123 -0.81 -23.32 0.99
C GLU A 123 -0.32 -24.68 1.50
N GLN A 124 -0.11 -24.79 2.82
CA GLN A 124 -0.01 -26.10 3.46
C GLN A 124 -1.33 -26.81 3.20
N GLN A 125 -1.36 -27.64 2.16
CA GLN A 125 -2.40 -28.60 1.93
C GLN A 125 -2.46 -29.50 3.17
N ALA A 126 -3.46 -29.25 4.00
CA ALA A 126 -4.03 -30.27 4.86
C ALA A 126 -4.38 -31.47 3.97
N GLY A 127 -3.68 -32.59 4.18
CA GLY A 127 -3.76 -33.72 3.28
C GLY A 127 -3.08 -35.00 3.79
N ILE A 128 -3.71 -35.65 4.78
CA ILE A 128 -3.87 -37.11 4.94
C ILE A 128 -2.63 -38.06 4.77
N SER A 129 -2.18 -38.56 5.93
CA SER A 129 -2.24 -39.97 6.38
C SER A 129 -1.26 -41.05 5.87
N LYS A 130 -0.81 -41.83 6.88
CA LYS A 130 -0.47 -43.27 6.93
C LYS A 130 1.01 -43.70 6.92
N VAL A 131 1.38 -44.29 8.07
CA VAL A 131 1.90 -45.66 8.27
C VAL A 131 3.02 -46.13 7.32
N ALA A 132 4.21 -46.27 7.88
CA ALA A 132 4.91 -47.54 8.04
C ALA A 132 5.95 -47.41 9.18
#